data_AF-A0A1Q7GLB3-F1
#
_entry.id   AF-A0A1Q7GLB3-F1
#
_cell.length_a   1.000
_cell.length_b   1.000
_cell.length_c   1.000
_cell.angle_alpha   90.00
_cell.angle_beta   90.00
_cell.angle_gamma   90.00
#
_symmetry.space_group_name_H-M   'P 1'
#
loop_
_entity.id
_entity.type
_entity.pdbx_description
1 polymer ?
#
loop_
_entity_poly.entity_id
_entity_poly.type
_entity_poly.pdbx_seq_one_letter_code
_entity_poly.pdbx_strand_id
1 'polypeptide(L)'
;MIAIPGVVGTAVGLTADGRPAIKIFTKNTGVAGLPDKLEGIPAEVHVTGEFFANTCTTSPGYVNTCKNTDAWPVPVPIGVSTGNVGECSAGTIGVRVKAGAAVYALSNNHVYALKNTAPLGSNVLQPGLYDTGCSSSGSTVLGTLSAFAPIAFCASSCPSNTIDAAIAISDVTKLDNATPPTAYWWPSSVVQSATLGLGVKKYGRTTSMTTGQVTGIDATVTVVYRPDSALFIHQILLGSCGSACSGLGDSGSLWVTNDASANPVGLHFGSNLDGSVAIANQIGNVLAYFGVTIDNTTHPTASGGLWPASGCDNAPYPWIASIMASGNTITLADGCGNTGTITLSGGVTASGGLTAYCGNCSAGFPNITSITASGSNIITVSDDGGNSGTITLSGARASGGLIASCGNCSLEPWPNIMAITATGSDGFFVYDDSYDGSHTGYIKLSY
;
A
#
# COMPACT_ATOMS: atom_id res chain seq x y z
N MET A 1 -8.81 2.28 35.89
CA MET A 1 -7.79 3.26 35.45
C MET A 1 -8.31 4.17 34.33
N ILE A 2 -8.86 3.65 33.22
CA ILE A 2 -9.41 4.47 32.12
C ILE A 2 -10.52 5.46 32.54
N ALA A 3 -11.24 5.19 33.64
CA ALA A 3 -12.29 6.08 34.16
C ALA A 3 -11.76 7.35 34.87
N ILE A 4 -10.44 7.47 35.09
CA ILE A 4 -9.86 8.66 35.73
C ILE A 4 -9.93 9.83 34.73
N PRO A 5 -10.52 10.99 35.11
CA PRO A 5 -10.60 12.14 34.22
C PRO A 5 -9.23 12.57 33.69
N GLY A 6 -9.10 12.69 32.36
CA GLY A 6 -7.85 13.05 31.70
C GLY A 6 -7.00 11.87 31.24
N VAL A 7 -7.33 10.63 31.64
CA VAL A 7 -6.76 9.41 31.04
C VAL A 7 -7.50 9.10 29.74
N VAL A 8 -6.76 8.92 28.66
CA VAL A 8 -7.29 8.59 27.32
C VAL A 8 -6.95 7.16 26.91
N GLY A 9 -6.04 6.51 27.62
CA GLY A 9 -5.64 5.15 27.32
C GLY A 9 -4.86 4.49 28.43
N THR A 10 -4.88 3.16 28.44
CA THR A 10 -3.98 2.32 29.23
C THR A 10 -3.51 1.13 28.41
N ALA A 11 -2.31 0.63 28.63
CA ALA A 11 -1.81 -0.57 27.97
C ALA A 11 -0.79 -1.32 28.84
N VAL A 12 -0.52 -2.58 28.51
CA VAL A 12 0.66 -3.28 29.00
C VAL A 12 1.83 -2.95 28.08
N GLY A 13 2.94 -2.50 28.65
CA GLY A 13 4.14 -2.13 27.90
C GLY A 13 5.43 -2.48 28.64
N LEU A 14 6.54 -1.93 28.15
CA LEU A 14 7.85 -2.04 28.81
C LEU A 14 8.33 -0.68 29.30
N THR A 15 8.96 -0.64 30.46
CA THR A 15 9.79 0.48 30.90
C THR A 15 11.00 0.67 29.96
N ALA A 16 11.71 1.78 30.09
CA ALA A 16 12.93 2.04 29.31
C ALA A 16 14.04 0.97 29.51
N ASP A 17 14.05 0.30 30.66
CA ASP A 17 14.98 -0.80 30.97
C ASP A 17 14.40 -2.20 30.69
N GLY A 18 13.27 -2.29 29.98
CA GLY A 18 12.71 -3.55 29.48
C GLY A 18 11.90 -4.36 30.48
N ARG A 19 11.46 -3.78 31.61
CA ARG A 19 10.60 -4.43 32.60
C ARG A 19 9.12 -4.21 32.26
N PRO A 20 8.21 -5.14 32.60
CA PRO A 20 6.77 -4.93 32.43
C PRO A 20 6.28 -3.66 33.14
N ALA A 21 5.43 -2.89 32.48
CA ALA A 21 4.84 -1.66 33.00
C ALA A 21 3.39 -1.48 32.56
N ILE A 22 2.61 -0.81 33.39
CA ILE A 22 1.31 -0.26 33.01
C ILE A 22 1.55 1.11 32.39
N LYS A 23 1.27 1.24 31.10
CA LYS A 23 1.32 2.52 30.38
C LYS A 23 0.01 3.25 30.61
N ILE A 24 0.09 4.50 31.06
CA ILE A 24 -1.06 5.39 31.24
C ILE A 24 -0.92 6.56 30.28
N PHE A 25 -1.88 6.72 29.38
CA PHE A 25 -1.87 7.79 28.39
C PHE A 25 -2.81 8.91 28.83
N THR A 26 -2.33 10.14 28.86
CA THR A 26 -3.11 11.29 29.32
C THR A 26 -3.28 12.37 28.26
N LYS A 27 -4.41 13.07 28.36
CA LYS A 27 -4.74 14.21 27.49
C LYS A 27 -3.79 15.39 27.74
N ASN A 28 -3.46 15.66 29.00
CA ASN A 28 -2.62 16.76 29.43
C ASN A 28 -1.62 16.31 30.50
N THR A 29 -0.67 17.17 30.83
CA THR A 29 0.20 17.01 32.02
C THR A 29 -0.63 17.17 33.31
N GLY A 30 -0.13 16.64 34.43
CA GLY A 30 -0.68 16.91 35.76
C GLY A 30 -2.04 16.27 36.07
N VAL A 31 -2.41 15.17 35.41
CA VAL A 31 -3.62 14.40 35.75
C VAL A 31 -3.49 13.83 37.17
N ALA A 32 -4.44 14.18 38.04
CA ALA A 32 -4.44 13.76 39.45
C ALA A 32 -4.97 12.33 39.65
N GLY A 33 -4.57 11.70 40.75
CA GLY A 33 -5.07 10.37 41.16
C GLY A 33 -4.48 9.19 40.37
N LEU A 34 -3.41 9.41 39.61
CA LEU A 34 -2.67 8.33 38.96
C LEU A 34 -1.76 7.63 39.97
N PRO A 35 -1.77 6.29 40.02
CA PRO A 35 -0.87 5.56 40.90
C PRO A 35 0.52 5.46 40.26
N ASP A 36 1.57 5.42 41.07
CA ASP A 36 2.93 5.11 40.59
C ASP A 36 3.13 3.61 40.31
N LYS A 37 2.25 2.77 40.88
CA LYS A 37 2.23 1.31 40.71
C LYS A 37 0.81 0.77 40.76
N LEU A 38 0.54 -0.26 39.96
CA LEU A 38 -0.70 -1.04 40.03
C LEU A 38 -0.33 -2.50 40.31
N GLU A 39 -0.81 -3.06 41.42
CA GLU A 39 -0.52 -4.45 41.82
C GLU A 39 0.99 -4.77 41.86
N GLY A 40 1.81 -3.79 42.25
CA GLY A 40 3.27 -3.91 42.31
C GLY A 40 3.99 -3.68 40.98
N ILE A 41 3.27 -3.60 39.86
CA ILE A 41 3.81 -3.27 38.54
C ILE A 41 3.96 -1.74 38.41
N PRO A 42 5.11 -1.23 37.96
CA PRO A 42 5.30 0.20 37.70
C PRO A 42 4.26 0.75 36.72
N ALA A 43 3.74 1.93 37.02
CA ALA A 43 2.90 2.69 36.11
C ALA A 43 3.70 3.86 35.51
N GLU A 44 3.73 3.97 34.18
CA GLU A 44 4.43 5.05 33.47
C GLU A 44 3.41 5.94 32.74
N VAL A 45 3.45 7.23 33.04
CA VAL A 45 2.56 8.22 32.46
C VAL A 45 3.17 8.80 31.19
N HIS A 46 2.41 8.75 30.09
CA HIS A 46 2.77 9.29 28.79
C HIS A 46 1.73 10.32 28.37
N VAL A 47 2.17 11.55 28.14
CA VAL A 47 1.28 12.63 27.69
C VAL A 47 1.20 12.57 26.17
N THR A 48 0.06 12.10 25.66
CA THR A 48 -0.15 11.91 24.21
C THR A 48 -1.13 12.90 23.61
N GLY A 49 -1.92 13.58 24.44
CA GLY A 49 -3.15 14.19 23.97
C GLY A 49 -4.22 13.14 23.69
N GLU A 50 -5.25 13.54 22.95
CA GLU A 50 -6.32 12.63 22.52
C GLU A 50 -5.86 11.73 21.37
N PHE A 51 -6.47 10.55 21.29
CA PHE A 51 -6.38 9.67 20.15
C PHE A 51 -7.54 9.93 19.19
N PHE A 52 -7.28 9.88 17.90
CA PHE A 52 -8.23 10.20 16.84
C PHE A 52 -8.27 9.13 15.78
N ALA A 53 -9.47 8.82 15.29
CA ALA A 53 -9.68 8.06 14.07
C ALA A 53 -9.72 9.04 12.89
N ASN A 54 -8.59 9.17 12.20
CA ASN A 54 -8.35 10.27 11.26
C ASN A 54 -8.38 9.80 9.80
N THR A 55 -9.44 10.18 9.09
CA THR A 55 -9.42 10.27 7.62
C THR A 55 -8.87 11.63 7.19
N CYS A 56 -8.32 11.71 5.97
CA CYS A 56 -8.13 13.01 5.35
C CYS A 56 -9.50 13.57 4.97
N THR A 57 -9.83 14.77 5.44
CA THR A 57 -11.09 15.48 5.16
C THR A 57 -10.82 16.96 4.92
N THR A 58 -11.76 17.67 4.29
CA THR A 58 -11.67 19.12 4.01
C THR A 58 -11.90 20.01 5.24
N SER A 59 -11.79 19.48 6.46
CA SER A 59 -11.99 20.26 7.69
C SER A 59 -10.93 21.37 7.85
N PRO A 60 -11.31 22.61 8.19
CA PRO A 60 -10.35 23.72 8.40
C PRO A 60 -9.33 23.40 9.50
N GLY A 61 -8.04 23.56 9.20
CA GLY A 61 -6.95 23.49 10.20
C GLY A 61 -5.89 22.39 9.99
N TYR A 62 -6.02 21.54 8.97
CA TYR A 62 -5.00 20.55 8.63
C TYR A 62 -4.49 20.76 7.20
N VAL A 63 -3.23 21.15 7.05
CA VAL A 63 -2.54 21.25 5.76
C VAL A 63 -1.70 19.99 5.61
N ASN A 64 -2.07 19.06 4.74
CA ASN A 64 -1.34 17.81 4.56
C ASN A 64 -0.88 17.63 3.12
N THR A 65 0.42 17.37 2.96
CA THR A 65 1.00 16.84 1.72
C THR A 65 0.75 15.33 1.69
N CYS A 66 -0.30 14.89 1.01
CA CYS A 66 -0.61 13.47 0.80
C CYS A 66 0.23 12.92 -0.37
N LYS A 67 0.71 11.67 -0.31
CA LYS A 67 1.68 11.13 -1.29
C LYS A 67 1.15 10.02 -2.21
N ASN A 68 0.26 9.13 -1.73
CA ASN A 68 -0.31 8.05 -2.55
C ASN A 68 -1.79 8.32 -2.87
N THR A 69 -2.03 9.51 -3.44
CA THR A 69 -3.36 10.04 -3.77
C THR A 69 -3.80 9.77 -5.19
N ASP A 70 -2.86 9.37 -6.05
CA ASP A 70 -3.10 9.25 -7.48
C ASP A 70 -4.08 8.14 -7.82
N ALA A 71 -4.79 8.29 -8.94
CA ALA A 71 -5.57 7.21 -9.53
C ALA A 71 -4.61 6.10 -9.98
N TRP A 72 -4.88 4.87 -9.55
CA TRP A 72 -4.06 3.71 -9.91
C TRP A 72 -4.73 2.95 -11.07
N PRO A 73 -3.95 2.46 -12.05
CA PRO A 73 -4.45 1.46 -12.98
C PRO A 73 -4.98 0.23 -12.23
N VAL A 74 -6.00 -0.41 -12.78
CA VAL A 74 -6.50 -1.68 -12.25
C VAL A 74 -5.61 -2.86 -12.68
N PRO A 75 -5.40 -3.87 -11.82
CA PRO A 75 -5.88 -3.96 -10.44
C PRO A 75 -5.14 -3.00 -9.50
N VAL A 76 -5.91 -2.32 -8.65
CA VAL A 76 -5.41 -1.32 -7.70
C VAL A 76 -4.63 -2.00 -6.58
N PRO A 77 -3.41 -1.55 -6.24
CA PRO A 77 -2.64 -2.11 -5.13
C PRO A 77 -3.28 -1.82 -3.77
N ILE A 78 -2.99 -2.66 -2.77
CA ILE A 78 -3.33 -2.35 -1.37
C ILE A 78 -2.36 -1.27 -0.83
N GLY A 79 -2.73 -0.62 0.26
CA GLY A 79 -1.95 0.42 0.91
C GLY A 79 -2.08 1.82 0.30
N VAL A 80 -2.93 1.99 -0.73
CA VAL A 80 -3.19 3.29 -1.39
C VAL A 80 -4.55 3.87 -1.02
N SER A 81 -4.83 5.09 -1.50
CA SER A 81 -6.05 5.84 -1.22
C SER A 81 -7.34 5.09 -1.55
N THR A 82 -8.35 5.24 -0.71
CA THR A 82 -9.71 4.75 -0.94
C THR A 82 -10.72 5.49 -0.05
N GLY A 83 -12.01 5.37 -0.35
CA GLY A 83 -13.06 5.93 0.49
C GLY A 83 -14.44 5.55 -0.01
N ASN A 84 -15.45 5.73 0.84
CA ASN A 84 -16.84 5.62 0.41
C ASN A 84 -17.27 6.87 -0.38
N VAL A 85 -18.07 6.70 -1.43
CA VAL A 85 -18.62 7.80 -2.24
C VAL A 85 -19.50 8.79 -1.43
N GLY A 86 -20.00 8.39 -0.26
CA GLY A 86 -20.90 9.21 0.56
C GLY A 86 -20.23 10.32 1.37
N GLU A 87 -18.89 10.39 1.43
CA GLU A 87 -18.17 11.43 2.16
C GLU A 87 -16.94 11.89 1.38
N CYS A 88 -16.65 13.20 1.37
CA CYS A 88 -15.38 13.70 0.85
C CYS A 88 -14.24 13.44 1.84
N SER A 89 -13.87 12.17 1.96
CA SER A 89 -12.81 11.68 2.81
C SER A 89 -11.93 10.67 2.07
N ALA A 90 -10.74 10.40 2.63
CA ALA A 90 -9.88 9.32 2.17
C ALA A 90 -9.23 8.60 3.35
N GLY A 91 -9.18 7.27 3.22
CA GLY A 91 -8.44 6.33 4.03
C GLY A 91 -7.60 5.40 3.15
N THR A 92 -7.15 4.29 3.69
CA THR A 92 -6.25 3.33 3.01
C THR A 92 -6.94 2.00 2.76
N ILE A 93 -6.70 1.40 1.58
CA ILE A 93 -7.03 0.00 1.31
C ILE A 93 -6.09 -0.85 2.16
N GLY A 94 -6.58 -1.53 3.18
CA GLY A 94 -5.71 -2.26 4.10
C GLY A 94 -5.07 -3.48 3.49
N VAL A 95 -5.92 -4.41 3.08
CA VAL A 95 -5.51 -5.69 2.52
C VAL A 95 -6.67 -6.31 1.75
N ARG A 96 -6.35 -7.13 0.75
CA ARG A 96 -7.32 -7.97 0.06
C ARG A 96 -7.57 -9.23 0.89
N VAL A 97 -8.84 -9.52 1.16
CA VAL A 97 -9.26 -10.71 1.92
C VAL A 97 -10.23 -11.55 1.11
N LYS A 98 -10.35 -12.83 1.45
CA LYS A 98 -11.21 -13.80 0.77
C LYS A 98 -12.13 -14.55 1.72
N ALA A 99 -13.33 -14.87 1.23
CA ALA A 99 -14.21 -15.91 1.77
C ALA A 99 -14.59 -16.86 0.63
N GLY A 100 -13.92 -18.02 0.56
CA GLY A 100 -13.99 -18.88 -0.62
C GLY A 100 -13.49 -18.15 -1.87
N ALA A 101 -14.33 -18.09 -2.91
CA ALA A 101 -14.00 -17.38 -4.16
C ALA A 101 -14.27 -15.86 -4.11
N ALA A 102 -15.03 -15.39 -3.12
CA ALA A 102 -15.35 -13.97 -3.00
C ALA A 102 -14.14 -13.17 -2.48
N VAL A 103 -13.89 -12.01 -3.10
CA VAL A 103 -12.78 -11.11 -2.80
C VAL A 103 -13.32 -9.82 -2.21
N TYR A 104 -12.62 -9.28 -1.22
CA TYR A 104 -12.99 -8.03 -0.56
C TYR A 104 -11.78 -7.12 -0.34
N ALA A 105 -11.99 -5.82 -0.47
CA ALA A 105 -11.12 -4.81 0.11
C ALA A 105 -11.45 -4.66 1.60
N LEU A 106 -10.47 -4.81 2.49
CA LEU A 106 -10.60 -4.49 3.90
C LEU A 106 -10.14 -3.05 4.18
N SER A 107 -10.90 -2.28 4.94
CA SER A 107 -10.47 -1.01 5.54
C SER A 107 -11.18 -0.81 6.90
N ASN A 108 -11.15 0.39 7.46
CA ASN A 108 -11.89 0.72 8.67
C ASN A 108 -13.38 0.99 8.40
N ASN A 109 -14.21 0.81 9.41
CA ASN A 109 -15.61 1.26 9.40
C ASN A 109 -15.67 2.78 9.16
N HIS A 110 -14.86 3.58 9.83
CA HIS A 110 -14.91 5.03 9.63
C HIS A 110 -14.43 5.47 8.23
N VAL A 111 -13.84 4.58 7.43
CA VAL A 111 -13.44 4.84 6.04
C VAL A 111 -14.51 4.34 5.05
N TYR A 112 -14.97 3.10 5.18
CA TYR A 112 -15.94 2.52 4.22
C TYR A 112 -17.40 2.58 4.66
N ALA A 113 -17.68 2.57 5.95
CA ALA A 113 -19.03 2.58 6.51
C ALA A 113 -19.46 3.94 7.07
N LEU A 114 -18.62 4.97 6.93
CA LEU A 114 -18.91 6.35 7.35
C LEU A 114 -19.42 6.42 8.79
N LYS A 115 -18.71 5.76 9.72
CA LYS A 115 -19.07 5.69 11.14
C LYS A 115 -20.48 5.08 11.34
N ASN A 116 -20.70 3.92 10.74
CA ASN A 116 -21.98 3.18 10.68
C ASN A 116 -23.11 3.78 9.83
N THR A 117 -22.92 4.92 9.17
CA THR A 117 -24.02 5.62 8.48
C THR A 117 -24.15 5.25 7.00
N ALA A 118 -23.12 4.65 6.39
CA ALA A 118 -23.18 4.29 4.98
C ALA A 118 -24.13 3.10 4.75
N PRO A 119 -25.03 3.19 3.76
CA PRO A 119 -25.82 2.04 3.32
C PRO A 119 -24.91 0.93 2.78
N LEU A 120 -25.22 -0.33 3.11
CA LEU A 120 -24.62 -1.46 2.41
C LEU A 120 -24.91 -1.35 0.90
N GLY A 121 -23.95 -1.76 0.08
CA GLY A 121 -23.98 -1.60 -1.37
C GLY A 121 -23.49 -0.25 -1.89
N SER A 122 -23.19 0.71 -1.01
CA SER A 122 -22.58 1.99 -1.42
C SER A 122 -21.22 1.78 -2.08
N ASN A 123 -20.92 2.59 -3.11
CA ASN A 123 -19.67 2.48 -3.85
C ASN A 123 -18.47 2.86 -2.98
N VAL A 124 -17.44 2.03 -3.05
CA VAL A 124 -16.10 2.31 -2.54
C VAL A 124 -15.19 2.60 -3.72
N LEU A 125 -14.47 3.70 -3.63
CA LEU A 125 -13.73 4.31 -4.72
C LEU A 125 -12.22 4.19 -4.50
N GLN A 126 -11.47 4.20 -5.62
CA GLN A 126 -10.05 4.52 -5.65
C GLN A 126 -9.78 5.57 -6.75
N PRO A 127 -9.13 6.70 -6.42
CA PRO A 127 -8.83 7.20 -5.07
C PRO A 127 -10.09 7.50 -4.26
N GLY A 128 -9.94 7.69 -2.95
CA GLY A 128 -10.99 8.28 -2.11
C GLY A 128 -11.29 9.72 -2.53
N LEU A 129 -12.51 10.20 -2.28
CA LEU A 129 -12.98 11.48 -2.84
C LEU A 129 -12.16 12.69 -2.41
N TYR A 130 -11.54 12.67 -1.22
CA TYR A 130 -10.64 13.76 -0.82
C TYR A 130 -9.50 13.98 -1.84
N ASP A 131 -8.99 12.89 -2.41
CA ASP A 131 -7.84 12.89 -3.32
C ASP A 131 -8.21 13.28 -4.75
N THR A 132 -9.49 13.37 -5.07
CA THR A 132 -10.01 13.80 -6.37
C THR A 132 -10.70 15.16 -6.30
N GLY A 133 -10.47 15.94 -5.23
CA GLY A 133 -11.14 17.22 -5.03
C GLY A 133 -12.65 17.08 -4.83
N CYS A 134 -13.08 16.01 -4.17
CA CYS A 134 -14.47 15.61 -3.98
C CYS A 134 -15.23 15.26 -5.27
N SER A 135 -14.53 14.93 -6.36
CA SER A 135 -15.15 14.54 -7.63
C SER A 135 -15.06 13.03 -7.87
N SER A 136 -16.19 12.37 -8.11
CA SER A 136 -16.20 10.94 -8.44
C SER A 136 -15.70 10.63 -9.86
N SER A 137 -15.66 11.62 -10.77
CA SER A 137 -15.20 11.40 -12.15
C SER A 137 -13.71 11.06 -12.24
N GLY A 138 -12.93 11.41 -11.21
CA GLY A 138 -11.51 11.06 -11.09
C GLY A 138 -11.25 9.72 -10.41
N SER A 139 -12.30 8.97 -10.05
CA SER A 139 -12.20 7.72 -9.31
C SER A 139 -12.70 6.53 -10.13
N THR A 140 -12.09 5.37 -9.90
CA THR A 140 -12.61 4.07 -10.31
C THR A 140 -13.41 3.45 -9.17
N VAL A 141 -14.51 2.77 -9.48
CA VAL A 141 -15.27 1.97 -8.49
C VAL A 141 -14.52 0.68 -8.20
N LEU A 142 -13.85 0.63 -7.05
CA LEU A 142 -13.10 -0.51 -6.56
C LEU A 142 -14.03 -1.66 -6.15
N GLY A 143 -15.17 -1.34 -5.55
CA GLY A 143 -16.13 -2.31 -5.03
C GLY A 143 -17.34 -1.65 -4.38
N THR A 144 -18.12 -2.41 -3.64
CA THR A 144 -19.27 -1.89 -2.87
C THR A 144 -19.22 -2.37 -1.42
N LEU A 145 -19.61 -1.51 -0.46
CA LEU A 145 -19.62 -1.83 0.96
C LEU A 145 -20.47 -3.08 1.21
N SER A 146 -19.85 -4.16 1.69
CA SER A 146 -20.52 -5.46 1.88
C SER A 146 -20.91 -5.69 3.34
N ALA A 147 -20.03 -5.34 4.28
CA ALA A 147 -20.26 -5.50 5.71
C ALA A 147 -19.33 -4.58 6.51
N PHE A 148 -19.72 -4.26 7.74
CA PHE A 148 -18.87 -3.56 8.70
C PHE A 148 -19.20 -3.99 10.12
N ALA A 149 -18.22 -3.89 11.01
CA ALA A 149 -18.44 -4.05 12.44
C ALA A 149 -18.99 -2.72 13.00
N PRO A 150 -20.23 -2.68 13.56
CA PRO A 150 -20.77 -1.44 14.09
C PRO A 150 -19.95 -0.92 15.26
N ILE A 151 -19.58 0.37 15.21
CA ILE A 151 -18.91 1.04 16.34
C ILE A 151 -19.97 1.50 17.34
N ALA A 152 -19.88 1.06 18.58
CA ALA A 152 -20.65 1.58 19.70
C ALA A 152 -19.99 2.86 20.22
N PHE A 153 -20.58 4.01 19.86
CA PHE A 153 -20.11 5.32 20.33
C PHE A 153 -20.56 5.59 21.77
N CYS A 154 -19.73 6.36 22.48
CA CYS A 154 -19.98 6.75 23.85
C CYS A 154 -21.04 7.86 23.90
N ALA A 155 -22.08 7.61 24.68
CA ALA A 155 -23.18 8.53 24.96
C ALA A 155 -23.44 8.54 26.49
N SER A 156 -24.63 8.10 26.93
CA SER A 156 -24.91 7.89 28.37
C SER A 156 -24.12 6.72 28.97
N SER A 157 -23.65 5.80 28.12
CA SER A 157 -22.71 4.74 28.44
C SER A 157 -21.60 4.71 27.38
N CYS A 158 -20.50 4.01 27.66
CA CYS A 158 -19.36 3.92 26.75
C CYS A 158 -18.98 2.44 26.56
N PRO A 159 -19.75 1.70 25.73
CA PRO A 159 -19.52 0.27 25.52
C PRO A 159 -18.16 0.02 24.86
N SER A 160 -17.59 -1.16 25.14
CA SER A 160 -16.30 -1.54 24.58
C SER A 160 -16.44 -2.06 23.14
N ASN A 161 -15.57 -1.58 22.27
CA ASN A 161 -15.36 -2.04 20.91
C ASN A 161 -14.05 -2.83 20.83
N THR A 162 -13.97 -3.84 19.96
CA THR A 162 -12.73 -4.60 19.74
C THR A 162 -12.12 -4.35 18.37
N ILE A 163 -12.92 -3.91 17.40
CA ILE A 163 -12.50 -3.66 16.03
C ILE A 163 -13.19 -2.43 15.43
N ASP A 164 -12.45 -1.69 14.61
CA ASP A 164 -12.96 -0.71 13.65
C ASP A 164 -12.62 -1.21 12.24
N ALA A 165 -13.59 -1.86 11.59
CA ALA A 165 -13.34 -2.54 10.32
C ALA A 165 -14.59 -2.63 9.45
N ALA A 166 -14.36 -2.64 8.14
CA ALA A 166 -15.36 -2.84 7.10
C ALA A 166 -14.73 -3.52 5.87
N ILE A 167 -15.56 -4.27 5.14
CA ILE A 167 -15.19 -4.93 3.89
C ILE A 167 -16.08 -4.44 2.74
N ALA A 168 -15.47 -4.19 1.60
CA ALA A 168 -16.15 -3.92 0.35
C ALA A 168 -15.94 -5.07 -0.62
N ILE A 169 -17.01 -5.62 -1.19
CA ILE A 169 -16.91 -6.71 -2.17
C ILE A 169 -16.30 -6.18 -3.47
N SER A 170 -15.31 -6.90 -3.98
CA SER A 170 -14.51 -6.55 -5.15
C SER A 170 -14.14 -7.83 -5.92
N ASP A 171 -13.23 -7.71 -6.89
CA ASP A 171 -12.73 -8.83 -7.67
C ASP A 171 -11.24 -8.64 -7.99
N VAL A 172 -10.59 -9.72 -8.42
CA VAL A 172 -9.14 -9.74 -8.72
C VAL A 172 -8.74 -8.86 -9.91
N THR A 173 -9.70 -8.46 -10.75
CA THR A 173 -9.43 -7.57 -11.88
C THR A 173 -9.40 -6.10 -11.47
N LYS A 174 -10.02 -5.76 -10.33
CA LYS A 174 -10.06 -4.39 -9.78
C LYS A 174 -9.11 -4.17 -8.61
N LEU A 175 -8.91 -5.19 -7.77
CA LEU A 175 -8.17 -5.08 -6.53
C LEU A 175 -7.04 -6.11 -6.49
N ASP A 176 -5.83 -5.64 -6.28
CA ASP A 176 -4.64 -6.46 -6.06
C ASP A 176 -4.52 -6.89 -4.59
N ASN A 177 -3.68 -7.88 -4.29
CA ASN A 177 -3.25 -8.21 -2.92
C ASN A 177 -1.82 -7.74 -2.61
N ALA A 178 -1.13 -7.10 -3.56
CA ALA A 178 0.18 -6.51 -3.32
C ALA A 178 0.09 -5.02 -3.01
N THR A 179 0.96 -4.55 -2.11
CA THR A 179 1.33 -3.13 -2.03
C THR A 179 2.13 -2.70 -3.28
N PRO A 180 2.34 -1.40 -3.53
CA PRO A 180 3.20 -0.94 -4.62
C PRO A 180 4.63 -1.52 -4.55
N PRO A 181 5.34 -1.62 -5.70
CA PRO A 181 6.70 -2.17 -5.76
C PRO A 181 7.73 -1.54 -4.80
N THR A 182 7.51 -0.29 -4.38
CA THR A 182 8.37 0.43 -3.44
C THR A 182 8.10 0.10 -1.97
N ALA A 183 7.16 -0.79 -1.68
CA ALA A 183 6.67 -1.12 -0.35
C ALA A 183 7.11 -2.53 0.10
N TYR A 184 6.19 -3.33 0.65
CA TYR A 184 6.48 -4.65 1.20
C TYR A 184 5.91 -5.82 0.39
N TRP A 185 5.43 -5.55 -0.83
CA TRP A 185 4.81 -6.54 -1.71
C TRP A 185 3.56 -7.17 -1.09
N TRP A 186 3.53 -8.51 -0.96
CA TRP A 186 2.36 -9.27 -0.52
C TRP A 186 2.42 -9.55 0.98
N PRO A 187 1.33 -9.28 1.72
CA PRO A 187 1.22 -9.79 3.08
C PRO A 187 1.05 -11.31 3.07
N SER A 188 1.65 -11.98 4.05
CA SER A 188 1.40 -13.39 4.32
C SER A 188 -0.05 -13.62 4.78
N SER A 189 -0.57 -14.84 4.65
CA SER A 189 -1.86 -15.23 5.25
C SER A 189 -1.72 -15.66 6.71
N VAL A 190 -0.49 -15.81 7.21
CA VAL A 190 -0.19 -16.25 8.58
C VAL A 190 -0.20 -15.06 9.52
N VAL A 191 -1.26 -14.95 10.34
CA VAL A 191 -1.38 -13.91 11.36
C VAL A 191 -0.31 -14.08 12.44
N GLN A 192 0.35 -12.97 12.78
CA GLN A 192 1.30 -12.87 13.88
C GLN A 192 0.65 -12.10 15.05
N SER A 193 0.58 -12.73 16.23
CA SER A 193 0.16 -12.03 17.45
C SER A 193 1.14 -10.91 17.80
N ALA A 194 0.60 -9.77 18.23
CA ALA A 194 1.39 -8.64 18.68
C ALA A 194 2.08 -8.94 20.01
N THR A 195 3.41 -8.79 20.06
CA THR A 195 4.22 -8.89 21.27
C THR A 195 5.04 -7.62 21.43
N LEU A 196 5.31 -7.20 22.66
CA LEU A 196 6.11 -6.00 22.93
C LEU A 196 7.50 -6.11 22.27
N GLY A 197 7.92 -5.03 21.60
CA GLY A 197 9.17 -4.96 20.85
C GLY A 197 9.13 -5.62 19.47
N LEU A 198 8.01 -6.23 19.06
CA LEU A 198 7.87 -6.78 17.71
C LEU A 198 8.06 -5.68 16.67
N GLY A 199 9.07 -5.83 15.81
CA GLY A 199 9.30 -4.94 14.68
C GLY A 199 8.18 -5.08 13.66
N VAL A 200 7.60 -3.96 13.25
CA VAL A 200 6.49 -3.91 12.30
C VAL A 200 6.72 -2.89 11.21
N LYS A 201 6.02 -3.06 10.10
CA LYS A 201 5.96 -2.10 8.99
C LYS A 201 4.53 -1.99 8.46
N LYS A 202 4.18 -0.85 7.90
CA LYS A 202 2.93 -0.63 7.16
C LYS A 202 3.19 0.19 5.90
N TYR A 203 2.23 0.17 4.99
CA TYR A 203 2.18 1.04 3.83
C TYR A 203 0.82 1.73 3.84
N GLY A 204 0.82 3.04 4.08
CA GLY A 204 -0.38 3.87 4.18
C GLY A 204 -0.43 4.92 3.10
N ARG A 205 -1.63 5.41 2.76
CA ARG A 205 -1.76 6.42 1.70
C ARG A 205 -0.97 7.71 1.96
N THR A 206 -0.75 8.05 3.24
CA THR A 206 -0.17 9.34 3.64
C THR A 206 1.29 9.19 3.96
N THR A 207 1.65 8.30 4.89
CA THR A 207 3.05 8.14 5.30
C THR A 207 3.83 7.20 4.41
N SER A 208 3.19 6.57 3.41
CA SER A 208 3.81 5.53 2.59
C SER A 208 4.39 4.42 3.48
N MET A 209 5.62 3.97 3.22
CA MET A 209 6.29 2.97 4.02
C MET A 209 6.67 3.52 5.39
N THR A 210 6.19 2.88 6.45
CA THR A 210 6.48 3.27 7.84
C THR A 210 6.89 2.04 8.62
N THR A 211 8.03 2.10 9.30
CA THR A 211 8.52 1.07 10.21
C THR A 211 8.42 1.55 11.65
N GLY A 212 8.22 0.62 12.57
CA GLY A 212 8.10 0.90 14.00
C GLY A 212 8.12 -0.39 14.81
N GLN A 213 7.65 -0.30 16.05
CA GLN A 213 7.57 -1.43 16.97
C GLN A 213 6.24 -1.44 17.71
N VAL A 214 5.81 -2.62 18.14
CA VAL A 214 4.73 -2.76 19.12
C VAL A 214 5.23 -2.29 20.49
N THR A 215 4.68 -1.18 20.99
CA THR A 215 5.06 -0.54 22.26
C THR A 215 4.06 -0.77 23.37
N GLY A 216 2.83 -1.19 23.02
CA GLY A 216 1.80 -1.56 23.97
C GLY A 216 0.89 -2.65 23.41
N ILE A 217 0.45 -3.54 24.30
CA ILE A 217 -0.54 -4.59 24.01
C ILE A 217 -1.67 -4.51 25.02
N ASP A 218 -2.78 -5.17 24.68
CA ASP A 218 -4.02 -5.18 25.49
C ASP A 218 -4.47 -3.77 25.88
N ALA A 219 -4.34 -2.83 24.94
CA ALA A 219 -4.63 -1.45 25.20
C ALA A 219 -6.14 -1.21 25.27
N THR A 220 -6.54 -0.42 26.26
CA THR A 220 -7.87 0.18 26.39
C THR A 220 -7.74 1.66 26.11
N VAL A 221 -8.38 2.17 25.06
CA VAL A 221 -8.21 3.55 24.57
C VAL A 221 -9.55 4.17 24.22
N THR A 222 -9.72 5.45 24.56
CA THR A 222 -10.83 6.27 24.07
C THR A 222 -10.36 7.01 22.82
N VAL A 223 -11.04 6.75 21.70
CA VAL A 223 -10.70 7.32 20.39
C VAL A 223 -11.79 8.27 19.94
N VAL A 224 -11.41 9.45 19.47
CA VAL A 224 -12.31 10.49 18.98
C VAL A 224 -12.65 10.24 17.51
N TYR A 225 -13.95 10.18 17.20
CA TYR A 225 -14.56 10.09 15.88
C TYR A 225 -15.49 11.28 15.71
N ARG A 226 -14.95 12.45 15.36
CA ARG A 226 -15.66 13.74 15.49
C ARG A 226 -17.10 13.69 14.93
N PRO A 227 -18.09 14.20 15.70
CA PRO A 227 -17.97 14.80 17.03
C PRO A 227 -17.93 13.80 18.21
N ASP A 228 -18.13 12.52 17.94
CA ASP A 228 -18.29 11.46 18.93
C ASP A 228 -16.94 10.89 19.41
N SER A 229 -17.00 9.96 20.36
CA SER A 229 -15.87 9.14 20.79
C SER A 229 -16.31 7.70 21.03
N ALA A 230 -15.39 6.75 21.00
CA ALA A 230 -15.66 5.34 21.26
C ALA A 230 -14.52 4.71 22.07
N LEU A 231 -14.89 3.81 22.99
CA LEU A 231 -13.94 3.03 23.78
C LEU A 231 -13.55 1.77 23.02
N PHE A 232 -12.26 1.53 22.87
CA PHE A 232 -11.70 0.32 22.28
C PHE A 232 -10.87 -0.45 23.31
N ILE A 233 -10.99 -1.77 23.33
CA ILE A 233 -10.24 -2.69 24.20
C ILE A 233 -9.45 -3.70 23.38
N HIS A 234 -8.43 -4.33 23.97
CA HIS A 234 -7.56 -5.32 23.30
C HIS A 234 -6.80 -4.75 22.09
N GLN A 235 -6.48 -3.47 22.12
CA GLN A 235 -5.80 -2.77 21.01
C GLN A 235 -4.28 -2.93 21.09
N ILE A 236 -3.64 -2.71 19.94
CA ILE A 236 -2.18 -2.68 19.80
C ILE A 236 -1.75 -1.22 19.71
N LEU A 237 -0.76 -0.82 20.50
CA LEU A 237 -0.09 0.47 20.38
C LEU A 237 1.24 0.29 19.68
N LEU A 238 1.51 1.17 18.72
CA LEU A 238 2.72 1.16 17.92
C LEU A 238 3.46 2.49 18.07
N GLY A 239 4.78 2.42 18.16
CA GLY A 239 5.66 3.56 18.38
C GLY A 239 7.05 3.30 17.80
N SER A 240 8.02 4.12 18.20
CA SER A 240 9.42 4.01 17.75
C SER A 240 9.59 4.08 16.24
N CYS A 241 8.76 4.90 15.57
CA CYS A 241 8.86 5.18 14.15
C CYS A 241 9.84 6.34 13.89
N GLY A 242 10.38 6.43 12.66
CA GLY A 242 11.40 7.43 12.34
C GLY A 242 10.93 8.88 12.54
N SER A 243 9.83 9.29 11.91
CA SER A 243 9.24 10.63 12.05
C SER A 243 7.89 10.58 12.76
N ALA A 244 6.93 9.85 12.19
CA ALA A 244 5.63 9.56 12.77
C ALA A 244 5.23 8.12 12.40
N CYS A 245 4.45 7.48 13.25
CA CYS A 245 3.87 6.17 12.98
C CYS A 245 2.60 6.27 12.12
N SER A 246 1.95 7.44 12.05
CA SER A 246 0.71 7.64 11.32
C SER A 246 0.57 9.07 10.81
N GLY A 247 -0.10 9.24 9.67
CA GLY A 247 -0.65 10.50 9.20
C GLY A 247 -2.14 10.37 8.89
N LEU A 248 -2.86 11.50 8.79
CA LEU A 248 -4.30 11.48 8.48
C LEU A 248 -4.56 10.70 7.19
N GLY A 249 -5.51 9.76 7.20
CA GLY A 249 -5.83 8.90 6.05
C GLY A 249 -5.07 7.57 6.00
N ASP A 250 -4.07 7.33 6.86
CA ASP A 250 -3.46 6.01 6.97
C ASP A 250 -4.43 4.96 7.55
N SER A 251 -5.53 5.38 8.17
CA SER A 251 -6.62 4.52 8.62
C SER A 251 -6.98 3.47 7.58
N GLY A 252 -6.93 2.21 7.98
CA GLY A 252 -7.17 1.05 7.14
C GLY A 252 -5.88 0.33 6.77
N SER A 253 -4.71 0.97 6.81
CA SER A 253 -3.44 0.32 6.48
C SER A 253 -3.14 -0.89 7.36
N LEU A 254 -2.59 -1.95 6.73
CA LEU A 254 -2.19 -3.17 7.42
C LEU A 254 -0.78 -3.04 7.99
N TRP A 255 -0.65 -3.27 9.30
CA TRP A 255 0.63 -3.52 9.95
C TRP A 255 1.01 -4.99 9.80
N VAL A 256 2.23 -5.23 9.31
CA VAL A 256 2.83 -6.55 9.14
C VAL A 256 4.18 -6.63 9.86
N THR A 257 4.73 -7.82 10.07
CA THR A 257 6.09 -7.99 10.63
C THR A 257 7.14 -7.28 9.77
N ASN A 258 8.14 -6.69 10.42
CA ASN A 258 9.25 -6.03 9.76
C ASN A 258 10.34 -7.02 9.31
N ASP A 259 9.93 -8.02 8.55
CA ASP A 259 10.78 -9.03 7.94
C ASP A 259 10.28 -9.34 6.51
N ALA A 260 10.89 -10.33 5.86
CA ALA A 260 10.49 -10.75 4.53
C ALA A 260 9.14 -11.50 4.51
N SER A 261 8.68 -12.03 5.65
CA SER A 261 7.43 -12.79 5.73
C SER A 261 6.21 -11.89 5.67
N ALA A 262 6.32 -10.64 6.12
CA ALA A 262 5.22 -9.67 6.15
C ALA A 262 3.94 -10.28 6.76
N ASN A 263 4.09 -10.97 7.90
CA ASN A 263 2.99 -11.60 8.62
C ASN A 263 2.06 -10.51 9.20
N PRO A 264 0.75 -10.55 8.93
CA PRO A 264 -0.22 -9.59 9.41
C PRO A 264 -0.30 -9.52 10.94
N VAL A 265 -0.26 -8.31 11.50
CA VAL A 265 -0.30 -8.06 12.95
C VAL A 265 -1.54 -7.26 13.36
N GLY A 266 -1.83 -6.16 12.66
CA GLY A 266 -2.93 -5.28 13.07
C GLY A 266 -3.48 -4.39 11.95
N LEU A 267 -4.75 -4.01 12.09
CA LEU A 267 -5.42 -3.05 11.21
C LEU A 267 -5.36 -1.66 11.84
N HIS A 268 -4.57 -0.75 11.25
CA HIS A 268 -4.44 0.62 11.75
C HIS A 268 -5.78 1.37 11.68
N PHE A 269 -6.13 2.14 12.72
CA PHE A 269 -7.37 2.92 12.71
C PHE A 269 -7.29 4.27 13.42
N GLY A 270 -6.18 4.61 14.06
CA GLY A 270 -6.04 5.90 14.70
C GLY A 270 -4.65 6.17 15.27
N SER A 271 -4.43 7.39 15.74
CA SER A 271 -3.20 7.82 16.39
C SER A 271 -3.45 8.99 17.31
N ASN A 272 -2.43 9.39 18.08
CA ASN A 272 -2.42 10.71 18.69
C ASN A 272 -2.15 11.81 17.62
N LEU A 273 -2.24 13.08 18.02
CA LEU A 273 -2.26 14.22 17.09
C LEU A 273 -0.98 14.35 16.24
N ASP A 274 0.20 14.11 16.82
CA ASP A 274 1.48 14.18 16.10
C ASP A 274 1.85 12.87 15.39
N GLY A 275 1.01 11.83 15.53
CA GLY A 275 1.20 10.54 14.89
C GLY A 275 2.31 9.67 15.50
N SER A 276 2.93 10.06 16.62
CA SER A 276 4.01 9.30 17.27
C SER A 276 3.54 8.00 17.93
N VAL A 277 2.26 7.92 18.31
CA VAL A 277 1.63 6.73 18.88
C VAL A 277 0.45 6.33 18.00
N ALA A 278 0.62 5.24 17.26
CA ALA A 278 -0.42 4.65 16.43
C ALA A 278 -1.20 3.57 17.18
N ILE A 279 -2.46 3.37 16.80
CA ILE A 279 -3.36 2.37 17.34
C ILE A 279 -3.81 1.44 16.20
N ALA A 280 -3.82 0.14 16.48
CA ALA A 280 -4.34 -0.87 15.56
C ALA A 280 -5.22 -1.88 16.27
N ASN A 281 -6.25 -2.34 15.57
CA ASN A 281 -7.02 -3.51 15.94
C ASN A 281 -6.17 -4.76 15.76
N GLN A 282 -6.36 -5.81 16.57
CA GLN A 282 -5.76 -7.11 16.29
C GLN A 282 -6.33 -7.67 14.98
N ILE A 283 -5.48 -7.94 13.99
CA ILE A 283 -5.96 -8.37 12.67
C ILE A 283 -6.73 -9.69 12.75
N GLY A 284 -6.33 -10.61 13.66
CA GLY A 284 -7.04 -11.86 13.90
C GLY A 284 -8.51 -11.66 14.29
N ASN A 285 -8.82 -10.66 15.12
CA ASN A 285 -10.21 -10.35 15.51
C ASN A 285 -11.03 -9.84 14.32
N VAL A 286 -10.41 -9.02 13.46
CA VAL A 286 -11.04 -8.49 12.25
C VAL A 286 -11.38 -9.63 11.28
N LEU A 287 -10.41 -10.50 11.00
CA LEU A 287 -10.58 -11.64 10.10
C LEU A 287 -11.64 -12.61 10.62
N ALA A 288 -11.63 -12.90 11.92
CA ALA A 288 -12.62 -13.77 12.56
C ALA A 288 -14.04 -13.18 12.50
N TYR A 289 -14.20 -11.87 12.73
CA TYR A 289 -15.50 -11.21 12.69
C TYR A 289 -16.17 -11.34 11.31
N PHE A 290 -15.41 -11.19 10.23
CA PHE A 290 -15.93 -11.30 8.87
C PHE A 290 -15.90 -12.73 8.30
N GLY A 291 -15.24 -13.68 8.97
CA GLY A 291 -15.06 -15.04 8.46
C GLY A 291 -14.22 -15.09 7.19
N VAL A 292 -13.17 -14.25 7.11
CA VAL A 292 -12.31 -14.10 5.94
C VAL A 292 -10.85 -14.44 6.26
N THR A 293 -10.07 -14.75 5.23
CA THR A 293 -8.60 -14.93 5.32
C THR A 293 -7.90 -13.89 4.46
N ILE A 294 -6.68 -13.52 4.82
CA ILE A 294 -5.84 -12.67 3.95
C ILE A 294 -5.53 -13.42 2.67
N ASP A 295 -5.71 -12.74 1.55
CA ASP A 295 -5.45 -13.30 0.25
C ASP A 295 -3.95 -13.26 -0.07
N ASN A 296 -3.28 -14.38 0.16
CA ASN A 296 -1.87 -14.56 -0.14
C ASN A 296 -1.62 -15.25 -1.49
N THR A 297 -2.58 -15.25 -2.42
CA THR A 297 -2.32 -15.80 -3.76
C THR A 297 -1.09 -15.12 -4.34
N THR A 298 -0.03 -15.92 -4.51
CA THR A 298 1.23 -15.47 -5.10
C THR A 298 0.96 -14.96 -6.50
N HIS A 299 1.74 -14.00 -6.95
CA HIS A 299 1.74 -13.56 -8.34
C HIS A 299 2.87 -14.27 -9.11
N PRO A 300 2.76 -14.39 -10.43
CA PRO A 300 3.91 -14.80 -11.23
C PRO A 300 5.03 -13.79 -11.07
N THR A 301 6.25 -14.29 -10.87
CA THR A 301 7.42 -13.42 -10.71
C THR A 301 8.25 -13.36 -11.98
N ALA A 302 9.01 -12.28 -12.13
CA ALA A 302 9.99 -12.09 -13.16
C ALA A 302 11.37 -11.82 -12.53
N SER A 303 12.41 -12.45 -13.06
CA SER A 303 13.79 -12.28 -12.59
C SER A 303 14.78 -12.18 -13.75
N GLY A 304 15.82 -11.37 -13.59
CA GLY A 304 16.87 -11.18 -14.60
C GLY A 304 16.71 -9.86 -15.35
N GLY A 305 16.92 -9.89 -16.66
CA GLY A 305 16.85 -8.72 -17.53
C GLY A 305 18.18 -8.34 -18.16
N LEU A 306 18.25 -7.10 -18.64
CA LEU A 306 19.40 -6.50 -19.28
C LEU A 306 19.60 -5.10 -18.70
N TRP A 307 20.74 -4.89 -18.05
CA TRP A 307 21.23 -3.59 -17.64
C TRP A 307 22.23 -3.08 -18.69
N PRO A 308 22.36 -1.75 -18.89
CA PRO A 308 23.36 -1.19 -19.79
C PRO A 308 24.75 -1.74 -19.46
N ALA A 309 25.36 -2.45 -20.40
CA ALA A 309 26.69 -3.02 -20.23
C ALA A 309 27.77 -2.02 -20.69
N SER A 310 28.86 -1.90 -19.93
CA SER A 310 30.05 -1.18 -20.38
C SER A 310 30.72 -1.95 -21.51
N GLY A 311 30.76 -1.39 -22.73
CA GLY A 311 31.32 -2.04 -23.91
C GLY A 311 30.80 -1.52 -25.26
N CYS A 312 29.82 -0.62 -25.26
CA CYS A 312 29.41 0.11 -26.46
C CYS A 312 30.38 1.26 -26.74
N ASP A 313 31.53 0.97 -27.37
CA ASP A 313 32.49 2.01 -27.75
C ASP A 313 31.83 3.00 -28.74
N ASN A 314 31.64 4.24 -28.27
CA ASN A 314 31.06 5.44 -28.93
C ASN A 314 29.53 5.66 -28.86
N ALA A 315 28.75 4.83 -28.16
CA ALA A 315 27.37 5.17 -27.84
C ALA A 315 27.27 5.44 -26.33
N PRO A 316 27.13 6.70 -25.87
CA PRO A 316 27.02 6.99 -24.44
C PRO A 316 25.79 6.32 -23.78
N TYR A 317 24.82 5.84 -24.58
CA TYR A 317 23.58 5.21 -24.11
C TYR A 317 23.16 4.03 -25.02
N PRO A 318 23.28 2.76 -24.59
CA PRO A 318 22.77 1.64 -25.37
C PRO A 318 21.24 1.59 -25.34
N TRP A 319 20.61 1.49 -26.50
CA TRP A 319 19.17 1.29 -26.64
C TRP A 319 18.81 -0.19 -26.73
N ILE A 320 17.63 -0.55 -26.21
CA ILE A 320 17.04 -1.87 -26.46
C ILE A 320 16.62 -1.93 -27.93
N ALA A 321 17.18 -2.90 -28.66
CA ALA A 321 16.94 -3.12 -30.08
C ALA A 321 15.96 -4.29 -30.33
N SER A 322 15.82 -5.22 -29.38
CA SER A 322 14.81 -6.27 -29.49
C SER A 322 14.33 -6.79 -28.15
N ILE A 323 13.06 -7.20 -28.14
CA ILE A 323 12.39 -7.86 -27.02
C ILE A 323 11.61 -9.02 -27.62
N MET A 324 12.07 -10.25 -27.39
CA MET A 324 11.48 -11.46 -27.98
C MET A 324 11.13 -12.46 -26.89
N ALA A 325 9.89 -12.93 -26.88
CA ALA A 325 9.37 -13.84 -25.87
C ALA A 325 9.13 -15.23 -26.45
N SER A 326 9.52 -16.26 -25.69
CA SER A 326 9.24 -17.67 -26.02
C SER A 326 9.28 -18.53 -24.76
N GLY A 327 8.24 -19.35 -24.55
CA GLY A 327 8.16 -20.18 -23.35
C GLY A 327 8.11 -19.31 -22.10
N ASN A 328 8.91 -19.59 -21.09
CA ASN A 328 8.94 -18.77 -19.87
C ASN A 328 10.02 -17.66 -19.90
N THR A 329 10.56 -17.30 -21.07
CA THR A 329 11.61 -16.29 -21.18
C THR A 329 11.21 -15.13 -22.08
N ILE A 330 11.67 -13.93 -21.69
CA ILE A 330 11.69 -12.74 -22.53
C ILE A 330 13.17 -12.39 -22.72
N THR A 331 13.66 -12.58 -23.94
CA THR A 331 15.03 -12.27 -24.35
C THR A 331 15.11 -10.82 -24.79
N LEU A 332 16.11 -10.13 -24.27
CA LEU A 332 16.40 -8.73 -24.53
C LEU A 332 17.72 -8.65 -25.28
N ALA A 333 17.80 -7.81 -26.31
CA ALA A 333 19.08 -7.46 -26.93
C ALA A 333 19.19 -5.95 -27.12
N ASP A 334 20.38 -5.42 -26.84
CA ASP A 334 20.71 -4.03 -27.12
C ASP A 334 21.31 -3.85 -28.53
N GLY A 335 21.46 -2.60 -28.94
CA GLY A 335 22.10 -2.23 -30.23
C GLY A 335 23.58 -2.60 -30.34
N CYS A 336 24.21 -3.06 -29.25
CA CYS A 336 25.63 -3.43 -29.20
C CYS A 336 25.85 -4.95 -29.22
N GLY A 337 24.77 -5.74 -29.29
CA GLY A 337 24.83 -7.20 -29.31
C GLY A 337 24.91 -7.85 -27.93
N ASN A 338 24.78 -7.09 -26.84
CA ASN A 338 24.60 -7.69 -25.52
C ASN A 338 23.19 -8.24 -25.41
N THR A 339 23.06 -9.34 -24.66
CA THR A 339 21.76 -9.97 -24.42
C THR A 339 21.51 -10.18 -22.94
N GLY A 340 20.25 -10.11 -22.57
CA GLY A 340 19.75 -10.42 -21.23
C GLY A 340 18.48 -11.23 -21.33
N THR A 341 18.06 -11.81 -20.21
CA THR A 341 16.84 -12.63 -20.19
C THR A 341 16.06 -12.36 -18.92
N ILE A 342 14.78 -12.05 -19.08
CA ILE A 342 13.79 -12.10 -18.01
C ILE A 342 13.19 -13.50 -18.02
N THR A 343 13.29 -14.18 -16.87
CA THR A 343 12.65 -15.49 -16.65
C THR A 343 11.37 -15.29 -15.87
N LEU A 344 10.26 -15.83 -16.40
CA LEU A 344 8.94 -15.81 -15.80
C LEU A 344 8.72 -17.08 -14.96
N SER A 345 8.03 -16.92 -13.83
CA SER A 345 7.65 -18.01 -12.93
C SER A 345 6.13 -18.19 -12.87
N GLY A 346 5.63 -19.04 -11.97
CA GLY A 346 4.19 -19.21 -11.77
C GLY A 346 3.46 -19.94 -12.91
N GLY A 347 4.18 -20.70 -13.74
CA GLY A 347 3.61 -21.37 -14.91
C GLY A 347 3.28 -20.42 -16.06
N VAL A 348 3.70 -19.15 -15.98
CA VAL A 348 3.50 -18.18 -17.05
C VAL A 348 4.42 -18.48 -18.22
N THR A 349 3.84 -18.41 -19.41
CA THR A 349 4.61 -18.40 -20.65
C THR A 349 4.28 -17.16 -21.46
N ALA A 350 5.19 -16.76 -22.34
CA ALA A 350 5.12 -15.59 -23.17
C ALA A 350 5.56 -15.96 -24.60
N SER A 351 4.96 -15.32 -25.58
CA SER A 351 5.30 -15.51 -27.00
C SER A 351 5.16 -14.20 -27.77
N GLY A 352 5.98 -14.02 -28.80
CA GLY A 352 5.94 -12.84 -29.67
C GLY A 352 7.07 -11.87 -29.35
N GLY A 353 6.83 -10.58 -29.50
CA GLY A 353 7.84 -9.54 -29.31
C GLY A 353 7.97 -8.58 -30.49
N LEU A 354 9.03 -7.78 -30.44
CA LEU A 354 9.44 -6.86 -31.50
C LEU A 354 10.97 -6.82 -31.58
N THR A 355 11.50 -6.98 -32.79
CA THR A 355 12.83 -6.49 -33.13
C THR A 355 12.63 -5.13 -33.78
N ALA A 356 13.22 -4.09 -33.20
CA ALA A 356 13.10 -2.73 -33.68
C ALA A 356 13.56 -2.66 -35.13
N TYR A 357 12.77 -1.99 -35.97
CA TYR A 357 13.09 -1.80 -37.36
C TYR A 357 12.76 -0.38 -37.76
N CYS A 358 13.67 0.27 -38.47
CA CYS A 358 13.33 1.53 -39.09
C CYS A 358 13.96 1.58 -40.48
N GLY A 359 13.09 1.63 -41.49
CA GLY A 359 13.50 1.45 -42.87
C GLY A 359 14.47 2.52 -43.37
N ASN A 360 14.31 3.77 -42.92
CA ASN A 360 15.14 4.94 -43.29
C ASN A 360 15.27 5.94 -42.12
N CYS A 361 15.73 5.50 -40.95
CA CYS A 361 16.03 6.45 -39.87
C CYS A 361 17.22 7.35 -40.25
N SER A 362 17.05 8.67 -40.08
CA SER A 362 18.11 9.66 -40.23
C SER A 362 19.21 9.54 -39.16
N ALA A 363 18.93 8.88 -38.04
CA ALA A 363 19.77 8.80 -36.83
C ALA A 363 20.60 7.49 -36.70
N GLY A 364 20.44 6.54 -37.61
CA GLY A 364 21.38 5.42 -37.77
C GLY A 364 21.03 4.08 -37.11
N PHE A 365 20.10 4.00 -36.14
CA PHE A 365 19.75 2.72 -35.51
C PHE A 365 18.30 2.69 -34.99
N PRO A 366 17.53 1.59 -35.22
CA PRO A 366 16.18 1.44 -34.67
C PRO A 366 16.20 1.08 -33.19
N ASN A 367 15.28 1.66 -32.41
CA ASN A 367 15.20 1.46 -30.97
C ASN A 367 13.78 1.29 -30.46
N ILE A 368 13.62 0.54 -29.37
CA ILE A 368 12.36 0.46 -28.64
C ILE A 368 12.12 1.77 -27.89
N THR A 369 10.93 2.34 -28.06
CA THR A 369 10.51 3.62 -27.47
C THR A 369 9.39 3.43 -26.46
N SER A 370 8.65 2.31 -26.51
CA SER A 370 7.65 2.02 -25.48
C SER A 370 7.44 0.54 -25.23
N ILE A 371 7.07 0.24 -23.98
CA ILE A 371 6.64 -1.06 -23.51
C ILE A 371 5.45 -0.80 -22.59
N THR A 372 4.25 -1.18 -22.99
CA THR A 372 3.02 -0.84 -22.24
C THR A 372 2.05 -2.02 -22.16
N ALA A 373 1.27 -2.08 -21.09
CA ALA A 373 0.24 -3.07 -20.89
C ALA A 373 -0.95 -2.48 -20.11
N SER A 374 -2.16 -2.97 -20.39
CA SER A 374 -3.42 -2.37 -19.91
C SER A 374 -4.33 -3.37 -19.19
N GLY A 375 -3.76 -4.21 -18.32
CA GLY A 375 -4.51 -5.19 -17.52
C GLY A 375 -5.00 -6.40 -18.33
N SER A 376 -4.40 -6.62 -19.49
CA SER A 376 -4.69 -7.73 -20.40
C SER A 376 -3.53 -8.73 -20.43
N ASN A 377 -3.67 -9.84 -21.15
CA ASN A 377 -2.56 -10.76 -21.37
C ASN A 377 -1.60 -10.30 -22.48
N ILE A 378 -1.62 -9.02 -22.86
CA ILE A 378 -0.80 -8.45 -23.93
C ILE A 378 0.09 -7.34 -23.37
N ILE A 379 1.37 -7.41 -23.70
CA ILE A 379 2.33 -6.29 -23.58
C ILE A 379 2.62 -5.80 -25.00
N THR A 380 2.35 -4.54 -25.26
CA THR A 380 2.67 -3.87 -26.51
C THR A 380 4.08 -3.31 -26.44
N VAL A 381 4.87 -3.58 -27.48
CA VAL A 381 6.23 -3.05 -27.66
C VAL A 381 6.22 -2.22 -28.94
N SER A 382 6.67 -0.97 -28.90
CA SER A 382 6.76 -0.11 -30.09
C SER A 382 8.16 0.47 -30.26
N ASP A 383 8.55 0.68 -31.51
CA ASP A 383 9.82 1.28 -31.88
C ASP A 383 9.68 2.73 -32.39
N ASP A 384 10.81 3.36 -32.65
CA ASP A 384 10.92 4.71 -33.23
C ASP A 384 10.51 4.78 -34.71
N GLY A 385 10.51 3.63 -35.40
CA GLY A 385 10.03 3.47 -36.77
C GLY A 385 8.51 3.44 -36.93
N GLY A 386 7.75 3.50 -35.84
CA GLY A 386 6.29 3.42 -35.83
C GLY A 386 5.75 2.00 -35.94
N ASN A 387 6.59 0.98 -35.82
CA ASN A 387 6.16 -0.41 -35.77
C ASN A 387 5.74 -0.78 -34.35
N SER A 388 4.93 -1.82 -34.23
CA SER A 388 4.54 -2.38 -32.95
C SER A 388 4.47 -3.89 -33.03
N GLY A 389 4.98 -4.54 -31.99
CA GLY A 389 4.85 -5.96 -31.74
C GLY A 389 4.13 -6.21 -30.43
N THR A 390 3.76 -7.46 -30.19
CA THR A 390 3.09 -7.85 -28.95
C THR A 390 3.77 -9.06 -28.33
N ILE A 391 3.93 -9.01 -27.00
CA ILE A 391 4.21 -10.18 -26.19
C ILE A 391 2.87 -10.63 -25.61
N THR A 392 2.43 -11.81 -26.01
CA THR A 392 1.23 -12.45 -25.48
C THR A 392 1.62 -13.37 -24.33
N LEU A 393 1.05 -13.11 -23.16
CA LEU A 393 1.18 -13.93 -21.97
C LEU A 393 0.10 -15.01 -21.94
N SER A 394 0.47 -16.19 -21.48
CA SER A 394 -0.43 -17.29 -21.12
C SER A 394 -0.25 -17.59 -19.64
N GLY A 395 -1.36 -17.60 -18.90
CA GLY A 395 -1.36 -17.76 -17.45
C GLY A 395 -1.05 -16.48 -16.67
N ALA A 396 -1.01 -15.31 -17.32
CA ALA A 396 -0.89 -14.03 -16.64
C ALA A 396 -1.49 -12.87 -17.46
N ARG A 397 -1.72 -11.76 -16.75
CA ARG A 397 -2.00 -10.43 -17.27
C ARG A 397 -0.85 -9.50 -16.95
N ALA A 398 -0.70 -8.45 -17.74
CA ALA A 398 0.25 -7.39 -17.53
C ALA A 398 -0.42 -6.02 -17.48
N SER A 399 0.11 -5.11 -16.66
CA SER A 399 -0.33 -3.72 -16.57
C SER A 399 0.85 -2.79 -16.30
N GLY A 400 0.75 -1.55 -16.76
CA GLY A 400 1.76 -0.51 -16.56
C GLY A 400 2.68 -0.37 -17.77
N GLY A 401 3.95 -0.06 -17.52
CA GLY A 401 4.97 0.13 -18.55
C GLY A 401 5.60 1.52 -18.58
N LEU A 402 6.31 1.81 -19.65
CA LEU A 402 6.97 3.08 -19.92
C LEU A 402 6.80 3.45 -21.40
N ILE A 403 6.53 4.73 -21.66
CA ILE A 403 6.77 5.37 -22.95
C ILE A 403 7.96 6.29 -22.70
N ALA A 404 9.06 6.06 -23.43
CA ALA A 404 10.30 6.80 -23.25
C ALA A 404 10.06 8.29 -23.48
N SER A 405 10.68 9.14 -22.66
CA SER A 405 10.58 10.59 -22.80
C SER A 405 11.92 11.27 -22.52
N CYS A 406 12.35 12.14 -23.44
CA CYS A 406 13.55 12.95 -23.25
C CYS A 406 13.12 14.24 -22.55
N GLY A 407 13.39 14.38 -21.25
CA GLY A 407 12.89 15.53 -20.47
C GLY A 407 13.32 16.89 -21.02
N ASN A 408 14.58 17.02 -21.45
CA ASN A 408 15.11 18.22 -22.10
C ASN A 408 16.12 17.83 -23.20
N CYS A 409 15.62 17.56 -24.41
CA CYS A 409 16.31 16.93 -25.54
C CYS A 409 17.33 17.87 -26.25
N SER A 410 18.17 18.58 -25.48
CA SER A 410 19.18 19.51 -26.03
C SER A 410 20.47 18.82 -26.51
N LEU A 411 20.70 17.57 -26.06
CA LEU A 411 21.92 16.79 -26.34
C LEU A 411 21.64 15.44 -27.06
N GLU A 412 20.46 14.84 -26.85
CA GLU A 412 19.98 13.62 -27.54
C GLU A 412 18.57 13.92 -28.06
N PRO A 413 18.32 13.85 -29.38
CA PRO A 413 17.02 14.24 -29.95
C PRO A 413 15.91 13.18 -29.83
N TRP A 414 16.18 11.96 -29.34
CA TRP A 414 15.22 10.85 -29.36
C TRP A 414 15.20 10.04 -28.06
N PRO A 415 14.04 9.85 -27.41
CA PRO A 415 13.96 9.03 -26.21
C PRO A 415 13.99 7.54 -26.54
N ASN A 416 14.71 6.75 -25.74
CA ASN A 416 14.80 5.30 -25.92
C ASN A 416 14.74 4.52 -24.59
N ILE A 417 14.25 3.29 -24.67
CA ILE A 417 14.39 2.33 -23.58
C ILE A 417 15.83 1.83 -23.56
N MET A 418 16.49 1.87 -22.42
CA MET A 418 17.90 1.49 -22.25
C MET A 418 18.12 0.31 -21.32
N ALA A 419 17.19 0.05 -20.40
CA ALA A 419 17.31 -1.08 -19.50
C ALA A 419 15.95 -1.70 -19.20
N ILE A 420 15.95 -3.01 -18.95
CA ILE A 420 14.79 -3.71 -18.42
C ILE A 420 15.28 -4.72 -17.41
N THR A 421 14.87 -4.60 -16.14
CA THR A 421 15.35 -5.50 -15.08
C THR A 421 14.22 -6.01 -14.20
N ALA A 422 14.42 -7.20 -13.66
CA ALA A 422 13.45 -7.90 -12.85
C ALA A 422 14.15 -8.49 -11.62
N THR A 423 13.60 -8.26 -10.44
CA THR A 423 14.24 -8.58 -9.15
C THR A 423 13.63 -9.78 -8.44
N GLY A 424 12.92 -10.64 -9.18
CA GLY A 424 12.18 -11.76 -8.62
C GLY A 424 10.83 -11.37 -8.02
N SER A 425 10.34 -10.16 -8.32
CA SER A 425 9.02 -9.65 -7.95
C SER A 425 7.97 -9.93 -9.02
N ASP A 426 6.73 -9.46 -8.86
CA ASP A 426 5.61 -9.66 -9.80
C ASP A 426 5.74 -8.83 -11.09
N GLY A 427 6.93 -8.71 -11.67
CA GLY A 427 7.12 -7.89 -12.86
C GLY A 427 8.54 -7.41 -13.04
N PHE A 428 8.68 -6.43 -13.93
CA PHE A 428 9.98 -5.90 -14.32
C PHE A 428 9.92 -4.39 -14.55
N PHE A 429 11.00 -3.72 -14.15
CA PHE A 429 11.22 -2.31 -14.37
C PHE A 429 11.71 -2.05 -15.78
N VAL A 430 11.29 -0.92 -16.33
CA VAL A 430 11.67 -0.41 -17.65
C VAL A 430 12.27 0.97 -17.43
N TYR A 431 13.46 1.22 -17.98
CA TYR A 431 14.19 2.48 -17.78
C TYR A 431 14.44 3.13 -19.14
N ASP A 432 14.19 4.43 -19.23
CA ASP A 432 14.55 5.25 -20.39
C ASP A 432 15.82 6.07 -20.12
N ASP A 433 16.23 6.83 -21.13
CA ASP A 433 17.40 7.70 -21.16
C ASP A 433 17.18 9.10 -20.57
N SER A 434 16.11 9.31 -19.80
CA SER A 434 15.83 10.60 -19.18
C SER A 434 17.00 11.10 -18.33
N TYR A 435 17.63 12.20 -18.77
CA TYR A 435 18.79 12.82 -18.13
C TYR A 435 18.59 13.26 -16.68
N ASP A 436 17.33 13.39 -16.25
CA ASP A 436 16.98 13.72 -14.87
C ASP A 436 16.86 12.48 -13.97
N GLY A 437 17.04 11.27 -14.51
CA GLY A 437 16.96 10.00 -13.80
C GLY A 437 15.57 9.72 -13.21
N SER A 438 14.53 10.42 -13.69
CA SER A 438 13.22 10.44 -13.04
C SER A 438 12.17 9.54 -13.70
N HIS A 439 12.42 9.01 -14.90
CA HIS A 439 11.46 8.16 -15.60
C HIS A 439 11.81 6.68 -15.51
N THR A 440 11.01 5.95 -14.75
CA THR A 440 11.05 4.49 -14.67
C THR A 440 9.62 3.98 -14.76
N GLY A 441 9.38 3.05 -15.68
CA GLY A 441 8.12 2.32 -15.74
C GLY A 441 8.23 0.97 -15.07
N TYR A 442 7.07 0.38 -14.80
CA TYR A 442 6.99 -0.98 -14.26
C TYR A 442 5.90 -1.74 -15.00
N ILE A 443 6.29 -2.88 -15.59
CA ILE A 443 5.33 -3.86 -16.11
C ILE A 443 5.08 -4.86 -15.00
N LYS A 444 3.90 -4.77 -14.42
CA LYS A 444 3.41 -5.71 -13.41
C LYS A 444 2.77 -6.91 -14.08
N LEU A 445 3.02 -8.10 -13.56
CA LEU A 445 2.42 -9.38 -13.90
C LEU A 445 1.43 -9.79 -12.80
N SER A 446 0.29 -10.36 -13.20
CA SER A 446 -0.73 -10.87 -12.28
C SER A 446 -1.47 -12.06 -12.90
N TYR A 447 -2.22 -12.83 -12.12
CA TYR A 447 -3.05 -13.93 -12.63
C TYR A 447 -4.39 -13.46 -13.20
#